data_AF-A0A9D7GT32-F1
#
_entry.id   AF-A0A9D7GT32-F1
#
_cell.length_a   1.000
_cell.length_b   1.000
_cell.length_c   1.000
_cell.angle_alpha   90.00
_cell.angle_beta   90.00
_cell.angle_gamma   90.00
#
_symmetry.space_group_name_H-M   'P 1'
#
loop_
_entity.id
_entity.type
_entity.pdbx_description
1 polymer ?
#
loop_
_entity_poly.entity_id
_entity_poly.type
_entity_poly.pdbx_seq_one_letter_code
_entity_poly.pdbx_strand_id
1 'polypeptide(L)'
;MSNCLHRLETIYDDRFAREYGPWRPVVAQVADRFLACGVLEHDFARIRCDACTHEYLLAFSCKRRYVCPSCRAKRLAIWTQWLDTTLLAPVPHRQVVLTIPTRLRAYCLYRRRLLGEIARVAARTVTAAIRTLTCEPDLAVGIVACLQTHGSRANWHPHLHLLVTDGGFRPDGTFVSWPVHDTARLTEAFRRAVLRLFVPPPLRRPPSSPRHDSRRPRPAAGGLPCSSRFSRSTRSRARPAMAPCGSSRSSPRPR
;
A
#
# COMPACT_ATOMS: atom_id res chain seq x y z
N MET A 1 -26.17 11.54 -17.21
CA MET A 1 -24.78 11.82 -16.80
C MET A 1 -23.70 10.98 -17.52
N SER A 2 -24.04 9.92 -18.27
CA SER A 2 -23.06 9.10 -19.05
C SER A 2 -22.31 9.82 -20.19
N ASN A 3 -22.84 10.91 -20.74
CA ASN A 3 -22.27 11.52 -21.96
C ASN A 3 -20.90 12.18 -21.72
N CYS A 4 -20.69 12.83 -20.57
CA CYS A 4 -19.46 13.58 -20.30
C CYS A 4 -18.23 12.67 -20.07
N LEU A 5 -18.39 11.55 -19.36
CA LEU A 5 -17.28 10.62 -19.13
C LEU A 5 -16.88 9.92 -20.44
N HIS A 6 -17.86 9.47 -21.22
CA HIS A 6 -17.61 8.87 -22.53
C HIS A 6 -16.92 9.84 -23.50
N ARG A 7 -17.34 11.11 -23.50
CA ARG A 7 -16.67 12.17 -24.26
C ARG A 7 -15.24 12.39 -23.79
N LEU A 8 -15.00 12.41 -22.48
CA LEU A 8 -13.65 12.53 -21.92
C LEU A 8 -12.77 11.36 -22.36
N GLU A 9 -13.26 10.13 -22.27
CA GLU A 9 -12.54 8.92 -22.71
C GLU A 9 -12.11 9.01 -24.17
N THR A 10 -13.01 9.45 -25.04
CA THR A 10 -12.77 9.55 -26.48
C THR A 10 -11.65 10.53 -26.82
N ILE A 11 -11.56 11.64 -26.08
CA ILE A 11 -10.55 12.69 -26.34
C ILE A 11 -9.29 12.55 -25.47
N TYR A 12 -9.25 11.58 -24.54
CA TYR A 12 -8.27 11.59 -23.47
C TYR A 12 -6.85 11.38 -23.96
N ASP A 13 -6.65 10.34 -24.77
CA ASP A 13 -5.32 9.97 -25.21
C ASP A 13 -4.69 11.06 -26.10
N ASP A 14 -5.48 11.69 -26.96
CA ASP A 14 -5.03 12.78 -27.83
C ASP A 14 -4.68 14.05 -27.05
N ARG A 15 -5.45 14.40 -26.02
CA ARG A 15 -5.33 15.70 -25.33
C ARG A 15 -4.53 15.65 -24.04
N PHE A 16 -4.57 14.54 -23.31
CA PHE A 16 -4.13 14.49 -21.91
C PHE A 16 -3.10 13.40 -21.64
N ALA A 17 -2.99 12.35 -22.44
CA ALA A 17 -2.09 11.23 -22.10
C ALA A 17 -0.62 11.61 -22.05
N ARG A 18 -0.18 12.61 -22.83
CA ARG A 18 1.19 13.12 -22.78
C ARG A 18 1.57 13.69 -21.40
N GLU A 19 0.63 14.33 -20.72
CA GLU A 19 0.85 14.96 -19.41
C GLU A 19 0.49 14.02 -18.25
N TYR A 20 -0.63 13.31 -18.36
CA TYR A 20 -1.22 12.53 -17.26
C TYR A 20 -0.98 11.02 -17.35
N GLY A 21 -0.33 10.57 -18.43
CA GLY A 21 -0.13 9.16 -18.74
C GLY A 21 -1.35 8.55 -19.44
N PRO A 22 -1.26 7.29 -19.88
CA PRO A 22 -2.31 6.66 -20.68
C PRO A 22 -3.62 6.52 -19.91
N TRP A 23 -4.76 6.50 -20.62
CA TRP A 23 -6.03 6.16 -20.01
C TRP A 23 -5.95 4.77 -19.36
N ARG A 24 -6.46 4.67 -18.13
CA ARG A 24 -6.42 3.40 -17.37
C ARG A 24 -7.85 2.94 -17.14
N PRO A 25 -8.18 1.65 -17.38
CA PRO A 25 -9.54 1.13 -17.15
C PRO A 25 -10.07 1.36 -15.74
N VAL A 26 -9.18 1.39 -14.73
CA VAL A 26 -9.56 1.68 -13.34
C VAL A 26 -10.11 3.10 -13.16
N VAL A 27 -9.72 4.07 -14.01
CA VAL A 27 -10.21 5.46 -13.93
C VAL A 27 -11.69 5.50 -14.32
N ALA A 28 -12.06 4.91 -15.46
CA ALA A 28 -13.45 4.75 -15.90
C ALA A 28 -14.30 4.08 -14.81
N GLN A 29 -13.85 2.91 -14.33
CA GLN A 29 -14.57 2.16 -13.29
C GLN A 29 -14.77 2.93 -11.99
N VAL A 30 -13.82 3.79 -11.61
CA VAL A 30 -13.94 4.63 -10.41
C VAL A 30 -14.89 5.79 -10.66
N ALA A 31 -14.81 6.43 -11.83
CA ALA A 31 -15.68 7.53 -12.22
C ALA A 31 -17.14 7.07 -12.30
N ASP A 32 -17.45 5.99 -13.01
CA ASP A 32 -18.81 5.44 -13.11
C ASP A 32 -19.42 5.14 -11.74
N ARG A 33 -18.65 4.45 -10.89
CA ARG A 33 -19.12 4.09 -9.54
C ARG A 33 -19.28 5.31 -8.65
N PHE A 34 -18.48 6.36 -8.85
CA PHE A 34 -18.63 7.62 -8.15
C PHE A 34 -19.90 8.35 -8.58
N LEU A 35 -20.19 8.43 -9.89
CA LEU A 35 -21.40 9.05 -10.42
C LEU A 35 -22.66 8.34 -9.93
N ALA A 36 -22.60 7.03 -9.69
CA ALA A 36 -23.69 6.27 -9.12
C ALA A 36 -23.79 6.34 -7.58
N CYS A 37 -22.83 6.96 -6.89
CA CYS A 37 -22.71 6.89 -5.44
C CYS A 37 -23.79 7.71 -4.73
N GLY A 38 -24.54 7.07 -3.82
CA GLY A 38 -25.50 7.79 -2.98
C GLY A 38 -26.80 8.17 -3.69
N VAL A 39 -27.02 7.67 -4.91
CA VAL A 39 -28.26 7.88 -5.68
C VAL A 39 -29.17 6.67 -5.47
N LEU A 40 -30.41 6.90 -5.04
CA LEU A 40 -31.37 5.82 -4.73
C LEU A 40 -31.75 4.98 -5.97
N GLU A 41 -31.72 5.58 -7.15
CA GLU A 41 -31.97 4.90 -8.43
C GLU A 41 -30.91 3.82 -8.75
N HIS A 42 -29.76 3.85 -8.07
CA HIS A 42 -28.65 2.92 -8.24
C HIS A 42 -28.50 1.96 -7.05
N ASP A 43 -29.64 1.54 -6.51
CA ASP A 43 -29.82 0.65 -5.36
C ASP A 43 -29.67 1.30 -3.97
N PHE A 44 -30.46 0.76 -3.02
CA PHE A 44 -30.47 1.16 -1.62
C PHE A 44 -30.82 -0.02 -0.71
N ALA A 45 -30.46 0.09 0.57
CA ALA A 45 -31.02 -0.75 1.62
C ALA A 45 -32.15 0.01 2.33
N ARG A 46 -33.31 -0.62 2.52
CA ARG A 46 -34.34 -0.14 3.45
C ARG A 46 -34.01 -0.69 4.83
N ILE A 47 -33.78 0.19 5.78
CA ILE A 47 -33.46 -0.17 7.16
C ILE A 47 -34.68 0.17 8.00
N ARG A 48 -35.26 -0.84 8.65
CA ARG A 48 -36.41 -0.71 9.55
C ARG A 48 -35.98 -1.10 10.96
N CYS A 49 -36.38 -0.30 11.94
CA CYS A 49 -36.28 -0.70 13.34
C CYS A 49 -37.52 -1.50 13.73
N ASP A 50 -37.35 -2.73 14.23
CA ASP A 50 -38.48 -3.57 14.64
C ASP A 50 -39.20 -3.05 15.89
N ALA A 51 -38.51 -2.27 16.73
CA ALA A 51 -39.06 -1.77 18.00
C ALA A 51 -39.90 -0.49 17.84
N CYS A 52 -39.43 0.48 17.04
CA CYS A 52 -40.11 1.77 16.86
C CYS A 52 -40.70 1.97 15.47
N THR A 53 -40.56 0.98 14.57
CA THR A 53 -41.04 1.01 13.18
C THR A 53 -40.47 2.13 12.29
N HIS A 54 -39.53 2.92 12.80
CA HIS A 54 -38.85 3.94 12.02
C HIS A 54 -38.08 3.29 10.86
N GLU A 55 -38.15 3.93 9.70
CA GLU A 55 -37.53 3.45 8.48
C GLU A 55 -36.79 4.57 7.76
N TYR A 56 -35.68 4.20 7.13
CA TYR A 56 -34.99 5.08 6.19
C TYR A 56 -34.35 4.28 5.06
N LEU A 57 -34.14 4.96 3.94
CA LEU A 57 -33.45 4.40 2.78
C LEU A 57 -31.98 4.81 2.82
N LEU A 58 -31.10 3.82 2.76
CA LEU A 58 -29.66 4.01 2.69
C LEU A 58 -29.17 3.68 1.28
N ALA A 59 -28.93 4.72 0.48
CA ALA A 59 -28.33 4.56 -0.85
C ALA A 59 -26.95 3.88 -0.77
N PHE A 60 -26.63 3.07 -1.78
CA PHE A 60 -25.35 2.38 -1.80
C PHE A 60 -24.17 3.29 -2.10
N SER A 61 -23.05 2.95 -1.46
CA SER A 61 -21.78 3.66 -1.59
C SER A 61 -20.95 3.06 -2.72
N CYS A 62 -20.17 3.90 -3.42
CA CYS A 62 -19.28 3.45 -4.50
C CYS A 62 -18.19 2.48 -4.02
N LYS A 63 -17.84 2.53 -2.72
CA LYS A 63 -16.73 1.77 -2.09
C LYS A 63 -15.37 1.97 -2.75
N ARG A 64 -15.25 2.96 -3.65
CA ARG A 64 -14.01 3.33 -4.36
C ARG A 64 -13.14 4.26 -3.51
N ARG A 65 -11.91 4.48 -3.97
CA ARG A 65 -10.92 5.36 -3.34
C ARG A 65 -10.80 6.66 -4.14
N TYR A 66 -10.23 7.69 -3.53
CA TYR A 66 -9.85 8.99 -4.12
C TYR A 66 -11.01 9.95 -4.42
N VAL A 67 -11.87 9.64 -5.40
CA VAL A 67 -12.79 10.64 -5.97
C VAL A 67 -13.96 10.98 -5.04
N CYS A 68 -14.61 9.97 -4.45
CA CYS A 68 -15.77 10.17 -3.58
C CYS A 68 -15.37 10.64 -2.17
N PRO A 69 -15.70 11.88 -1.75
CA PRO A 69 -15.29 12.40 -0.44
C PRO A 69 -15.91 11.60 0.72
N SER A 70 -17.21 11.30 0.65
CA SER A 70 -17.94 10.60 1.72
C SER A 70 -17.43 9.17 1.92
N CYS A 71 -17.24 8.42 0.83
CA CYS A 71 -16.72 7.05 0.90
C CYS A 71 -15.26 7.01 1.37
N ARG A 72 -14.44 7.99 0.92
CA ARG A 72 -13.06 8.13 1.36
C ARG A 72 -12.98 8.45 2.86
N ALA A 73 -13.77 9.42 3.34
CA ALA A 73 -13.80 9.82 4.74
C ALA A 73 -14.22 8.65 5.64
N LYS A 74 -15.30 7.93 5.30
CA LYS A 74 -15.73 6.74 6.05
C LYS A 74 -14.65 5.67 6.09
N ARG A 75 -14.00 5.38 4.96
CA ARG A 75 -12.94 4.37 4.91
C ARG A 75 -11.72 4.79 5.74
N LEU A 76 -11.35 6.07 5.69
CA LEU A 76 -10.25 6.60 6.50
C LEU A 76 -10.56 6.45 8.00
N ALA A 77 -11.76 6.84 8.44
CA ALA A 77 -12.16 6.70 9.84
C ALA A 77 -12.07 5.25 10.34
N ILE A 78 -12.64 4.30 9.58
CA ILE A 78 -12.57 2.87 9.91
C ILE A 78 -11.12 2.37 9.94
N TRP A 79 -10.31 2.78 8.97
CA TRP A 79 -8.92 2.33 8.88
C TRP A 79 -8.06 2.92 10.01
N THR A 80 -8.24 4.19 10.35
CA THR A 80 -7.56 4.84 11.48
C THR A 80 -7.92 4.18 12.80
N GLN A 81 -9.20 3.88 13.03
CA GLN A 81 -9.62 3.15 14.23
C GLN A 81 -8.97 1.77 14.33
N TRP A 82 -8.89 1.04 13.21
CA TRP A 82 -8.22 -0.25 13.19
C TRP A 82 -6.71 -0.14 13.41
N LEU A 83 -6.06 0.88 12.83
CA LEU A 83 -4.64 1.13 13.09
C LEU A 83 -4.39 1.33 14.58
N ASP A 84 -5.13 2.25 15.20
CA ASP A 84 -4.96 2.65 16.60
C ASP A 84 -5.23 1.49 17.56
N THR A 85 -6.33 0.75 17.36
CA THR A 85 -6.77 -0.28 18.31
C THR A 85 -6.15 -1.66 18.10
N THR A 86 -5.62 -1.95 16.90
CA THR A 86 -5.21 -3.31 16.52
C THR A 86 -3.77 -3.40 16.03
N LEU A 87 -3.27 -2.41 15.29
CA LEU A 87 -1.98 -2.56 14.58
C LEU A 87 -0.83 -1.82 15.27
N LEU A 88 -1.05 -0.59 15.72
CA LEU A 88 0.02 0.26 16.24
C LEU A 88 0.35 -0.13 17.67
N ALA A 89 1.63 -0.43 17.93
CA ALA A 89 2.12 -0.65 19.29
C ALA A 89 2.13 0.67 20.07
N PRO A 90 1.98 0.68 21.40
CA PRO A 90 2.02 1.90 22.22
C PRO A 90 3.46 2.43 22.40
N VAL A 91 4.10 2.81 21.29
CA VAL A 91 5.46 3.37 21.22
C VAL A 91 5.46 4.65 20.41
N PRO A 92 6.50 5.50 20.51
CA PRO A 92 6.63 6.66 19.65
C PRO A 92 6.65 6.26 18.17
N HIS A 93 5.94 7.01 17.35
CA HIS A 93 5.94 6.85 15.90
C HIS A 93 6.38 8.13 15.23
N ARG A 94 6.94 7.99 14.04
CA ARG A 94 7.42 9.10 13.22
C ARG A 94 6.85 9.02 11.82
N GLN A 95 6.48 10.18 11.28
CA GLN A 95 6.17 10.31 9.86
C GLN A 95 7.46 10.51 9.07
N VAL A 96 7.75 9.60 8.14
CA VAL A 96 8.84 9.73 7.18
C VAL A 96 8.25 9.88 5.78
N VAL A 97 8.58 10.97 5.10
CA VAL A 97 8.10 11.23 3.74
C VAL A 97 9.25 11.04 2.75
N LEU A 98 9.12 10.06 1.85
CA LEU A 98 10.12 9.77 0.83
C LEU A 98 9.54 10.04 -0.55
N THR A 99 10.15 10.99 -1.26
CA THR A 99 9.70 11.41 -2.59
C THR A 99 10.49 10.71 -3.67
N ILE A 100 9.82 10.17 -4.69
CA ILE A 100 10.49 9.52 -5.81
C ILE A 100 11.32 10.55 -6.59
N PRO A 101 12.60 10.26 -6.92
CA PRO A 101 13.44 11.16 -7.69
C PRO A 101 12.78 11.63 -8.98
N THR A 102 12.86 12.93 -9.28
CA THR A 102 12.11 13.58 -10.37
C THR A 102 12.24 12.85 -11.72
N ARG A 103 13.47 12.47 -12.12
CA ARG A 103 13.72 11.77 -13.39
C ARG A 103 13.07 10.38 -13.47
N LEU A 104 12.80 9.74 -12.34
CA LEU A 104 12.20 8.41 -12.28
C LEU A 104 10.65 8.45 -12.26
N ARG A 105 10.05 9.62 -12.02
CA ARG A 105 8.60 9.78 -11.93
C ARG A 105 7.91 9.45 -13.25
N ALA A 106 8.51 9.80 -14.40
CA ALA A 106 7.96 9.47 -15.72
C ALA A 106 7.84 7.95 -15.91
N TYR A 107 8.87 7.19 -15.54
CA TYR A 107 8.81 5.72 -15.58
C TYR A 107 7.71 5.16 -14.68
N CYS A 108 7.53 5.73 -13.49
CA CYS A 108 6.45 5.34 -12.58
C CYS A 108 5.06 5.68 -13.10
N LEU A 109 4.93 6.71 -13.96
CA LEU A 109 3.67 7.11 -14.58
C LEU A 109 3.16 6.03 -15.53
N TYR A 110 4.05 5.54 -16.41
CA TYR A 110 3.73 4.50 -17.41
C TYR A 110 3.78 3.09 -16.81
N ARG A 111 4.71 2.82 -15.88
CA ARG A 111 4.88 1.52 -15.22
C ARG A 111 4.44 1.59 -13.76
N ARG A 112 3.11 1.62 -13.53
CA ARG A 112 2.51 1.78 -12.19
C ARG A 112 2.90 0.71 -11.17
N ARG A 113 3.36 -0.48 -11.62
CA ARG A 113 3.87 -1.55 -10.74
C ARG A 113 5.12 -1.11 -9.95
N LEU A 114 5.96 -0.26 -10.54
CA LEU A 114 7.17 0.28 -9.89
C LEU A 114 6.85 1.00 -8.58
N LEU A 115 5.68 1.64 -8.48
CA LEU A 115 5.30 2.35 -7.26
C LEU A 115 5.22 1.42 -6.04
N GLY A 116 4.71 0.20 -6.23
CA GLY A 116 4.67 -0.81 -5.17
C GLY A 116 6.04 -1.40 -4.85
N GLU A 117 6.92 -1.54 -5.84
CA GLU A 117 8.31 -1.96 -5.63
C GLU A 117 9.10 -0.91 -4.86
N ILE A 118 8.96 0.36 -5.23
CA ILE A 118 9.59 1.50 -4.57
C ILE A 118 9.08 1.64 -3.12
N ALA A 119 7.80 1.40 -2.86
CA ALA A 119 7.27 1.35 -1.49
C ALA A 119 7.96 0.29 -0.62
N ARG A 120 8.23 -0.90 -1.18
CA ARG A 120 8.99 -1.95 -0.48
C ARG A 120 10.45 -1.59 -0.30
N VAL A 121 11.07 -0.94 -1.29
CA VAL A 121 12.44 -0.41 -1.17
C VAL A 121 12.51 0.62 -0.05
N ALA A 122 11.58 1.57 0.00
CA ALA A 122 11.49 2.58 1.03
C ALA A 122 11.42 1.98 2.44
N ALA A 123 10.53 1.01 2.65
CA ALA A 123 10.40 0.30 3.93
C ALA A 123 11.74 -0.38 4.31
N ARG A 124 12.36 -1.13 3.40
CA ARG A 124 13.67 -1.77 3.65
C ARG A 124 14.77 -0.76 3.94
N THR A 125 14.81 0.37 3.24
CA THR A 125 15.79 1.42 3.46
C THR A 125 15.66 2.01 4.86
N VAL A 126 14.43 2.33 5.29
CA VAL A 126 14.19 2.86 6.65
C VAL A 126 14.56 1.82 7.71
N THR A 127 14.13 0.56 7.55
CA THR A 127 14.50 -0.53 8.47
C THR A 127 16.02 -0.71 8.55
N ALA A 128 16.73 -0.72 7.42
CA ALA A 128 18.19 -0.85 7.40
C ALA A 128 18.88 0.35 8.05
N ALA A 129 18.38 1.56 7.84
CA ALA A 129 18.92 2.76 8.47
C ALA A 129 18.78 2.70 10.01
N ILE A 130 17.61 2.33 10.51
CA ILE A 130 17.37 2.17 11.97
C ILE A 130 18.33 1.13 12.54
N ARG A 131 18.35 -0.08 11.97
CA ARG A 131 19.23 -1.18 12.42
C ARG A 131 20.71 -0.81 12.42
N THR A 132 21.16 -0.06 11.41
CA THR A 132 22.55 0.38 11.31
C THR A 132 22.88 1.43 12.37
N LEU A 133 22.00 2.40 12.59
CA LEU A 133 22.23 3.49 13.54
C LEU A 133 22.10 3.05 15.00
N THR A 134 21.31 2.02 15.27
CA THR A 134 21.20 1.42 16.61
C THR A 134 22.23 0.31 16.84
N CYS A 135 23.03 -0.07 15.83
CA CYS A 135 23.93 -1.22 15.85
C CYS A 135 23.23 -2.56 16.20
N GLU A 136 21.98 -2.71 15.78
CA GLU A 136 21.11 -3.85 16.15
C GLU A 136 20.48 -4.45 14.88
N PRO A 137 21.10 -5.48 14.27
CA PRO A 137 20.72 -6.00 12.96
C PRO A 137 19.35 -6.70 12.94
N ASP A 138 18.86 -7.13 14.10
CA ASP A 138 17.66 -7.96 14.22
C ASP A 138 16.40 -7.18 14.67
N LEU A 139 16.48 -5.86 14.80
CA LEU A 139 15.31 -5.07 15.21
C LEU A 139 14.13 -5.24 14.25
N ALA A 140 12.96 -5.54 14.81
CA ALA A 140 11.69 -5.50 14.11
C ALA A 140 11.16 -4.06 14.09
N VAL A 141 11.17 -3.42 12.92
CA VAL A 141 10.67 -2.05 12.72
C VAL A 141 9.25 -2.12 12.15
N GLY A 142 8.30 -1.47 12.81
CA GLY A 142 6.93 -1.34 12.32
C GLY A 142 6.81 -0.21 11.30
N ILE A 143 6.24 -0.49 10.12
CA ILE A 143 6.04 0.51 9.07
C ILE A 143 4.67 0.34 8.40
N VAL A 144 3.87 1.41 8.41
CA VAL A 144 2.68 1.54 7.56
C VAL A 144 3.01 2.50 6.42
N ALA A 145 2.99 1.99 5.18
CA ALA A 145 3.36 2.75 4.00
C ALA A 145 2.14 3.16 3.15
N CYS A 146 1.96 4.46 2.96
CA CYS A 146 0.91 5.06 2.14
C CYS A 146 1.54 5.76 0.93
N LEU A 147 1.28 5.23 -0.27
CA LEU A 147 1.69 5.87 -1.52
C LEU A 147 0.67 6.92 -1.94
N GLN A 148 1.15 8.15 -2.15
CA GLN A 148 0.40 9.24 -2.75
C GLN A 148 1.02 9.59 -4.11
N THR A 149 0.19 9.75 -5.13
CA THR A 149 0.67 9.97 -6.51
C THR A 149 0.57 11.42 -7.00
N HIS A 150 0.03 12.32 -6.18
CA HIS A 150 -0.24 13.70 -6.55
C HIS A 150 0.30 14.69 -5.53
N GLY A 151 0.76 15.85 -5.99
CA GLY A 151 1.09 16.98 -5.14
C GLY A 151 -0.16 17.75 -4.71
N SER A 152 0.03 18.88 -4.04
CA SER A 152 -1.05 19.80 -3.66
C SER A 152 -1.80 20.38 -4.85
N ARG A 153 -1.11 20.53 -6.00
CA ARG A 153 -1.68 21.03 -7.26
C ARG A 153 -2.28 19.92 -8.14
N ALA A 154 -2.55 18.75 -7.58
CA ALA A 154 -2.96 17.54 -8.30
C ALA A 154 -1.98 17.07 -9.41
N ASN A 155 -0.77 17.64 -9.46
CA ASN A 155 0.26 17.30 -10.42
C ASN A 155 0.90 15.95 -10.11
N TRP A 156 1.44 15.27 -11.13
CA TRP A 156 2.14 14.00 -10.94
C TRP A 156 3.36 14.15 -10.02
N HIS A 157 3.22 13.65 -8.79
CA HIS A 157 4.23 13.78 -7.74
C HIS A 157 4.16 12.58 -6.81
N PRO A 158 4.64 11.40 -7.23
CA PRO A 158 4.60 10.22 -6.39
C PRO A 158 5.58 10.33 -5.21
N HIS A 159 5.04 10.16 -4.01
CA HIS A 159 5.75 10.17 -2.74
C HIS A 159 5.08 9.19 -1.77
N LEU A 160 5.84 8.77 -0.77
CA LEU A 160 5.44 7.81 0.24
C LEU A 160 5.35 8.52 1.59
N HIS A 161 4.21 8.40 2.25
CA HIS A 161 4.06 8.70 3.66
C HIS A 161 4.22 7.40 4.44
N LEU A 162 5.25 7.32 5.27
CA LEU A 162 5.50 6.18 6.12
C LEU A 162 5.20 6.58 7.57
N LEU A 163 4.33 5.84 8.23
CA LEU A 163 4.23 5.86 9.69
C LEU A 163 5.14 4.75 10.22
N VAL A 164 6.25 5.13 10.83
CA VAL A 164 7.33 4.25 11.27
C VAL A 164 7.31 4.23 12.80
N THR A 165 7.50 3.09 13.44
CA THR A 165 7.92 3.08 14.84
C THR A 165 9.22 3.86 14.95
N ASP A 166 9.35 4.78 15.91
CA ASP A 166 10.54 5.64 16.05
C ASP A 166 11.71 4.85 16.68
N GLY A 167 12.03 3.71 16.08
CA GLY A 167 12.81 2.63 16.67
C GLY A 167 12.35 1.25 16.18
N GLY A 168 12.74 0.21 16.90
CA GLY A 168 12.30 -1.16 16.64
C GLY A 168 12.36 -2.05 17.87
N PHE A 169 11.76 -3.24 17.77
CA PHE A 169 11.71 -4.21 18.85
C PHE A 169 12.80 -5.26 18.69
N ARG A 170 13.51 -5.55 19.79
CA ARG A 170 14.36 -6.74 19.89
C ARG A 170 13.50 -8.01 19.98
N PRO A 171 14.09 -9.21 19.77
CA PRO A 171 13.35 -10.48 19.86
C PRO A 171 12.70 -10.74 21.22
N ASP A 172 13.24 -10.17 22.29
CA ASP A 172 12.71 -10.23 23.67
C ASP A 172 11.53 -9.26 23.93
N GLY A 173 11.16 -8.44 22.93
CA GLY A 173 10.12 -7.43 23.04
C GLY A 173 10.59 -6.06 23.53
N THR A 174 11.88 -5.89 23.85
CA THR A 174 12.42 -4.60 24.29
C THR A 174 12.44 -3.60 23.13
N PHE A 175 11.89 -2.40 23.33
CA PHE A 175 11.90 -1.34 22.33
C PHE A 175 13.22 -0.54 22.38
N VAL A 176 13.85 -0.38 21.21
CA VAL A 176 15.06 0.41 21.01
C VAL A 176 14.70 1.63 20.17
N SER A 177 14.83 2.82 20.75
CA SER A 177 14.54 4.08 20.08
C SER A 177 15.55 4.37 18.96
N TRP A 178 15.09 5.01 17.89
CA TRP A 178 15.93 5.49 16.80
C TRP A 178 16.62 6.80 17.21
N PRO A 179 17.95 6.80 17.48
CA PRO A 179 18.58 7.91 18.19
C PRO A 179 18.79 9.19 17.38
N VAL A 180 18.98 9.09 16.05
CA VAL A 180 19.34 10.23 15.18
C VAL A 180 18.63 10.14 13.84
N HIS A 181 18.02 11.24 13.43
CA HIS A 181 17.24 11.34 12.19
C HIS A 181 17.97 12.16 11.13
N ASP A 182 19.08 11.62 10.61
CA ASP A 182 19.80 12.23 9.49
C ASP A 182 19.02 12.03 8.18
N THR A 183 18.21 13.03 7.85
CA THR A 183 17.36 13.02 6.66
C THR A 183 18.17 13.00 5.36
N ALA A 184 19.37 13.59 5.33
CA ALA A 184 20.23 13.61 4.16
C ALA A 184 20.76 12.21 3.85
N ARG A 185 21.29 11.52 4.87
CA ARG A 185 21.76 10.12 4.72
C ARG A 185 20.62 9.18 4.34
N LEU A 186 19.46 9.31 4.97
CA LEU A 186 18.30 8.47 4.64
C LEU A 186 17.81 8.73 3.21
N THR A 187 17.75 10.00 2.79
CA THR A 187 17.38 10.40 1.43
C THR A 187 18.37 9.82 0.42
N GLU A 188 19.66 9.89 0.73
CA GLU A 188 20.70 9.34 -0.14
C GLU A 188 20.63 7.81 -0.25
N ALA A 189 20.45 7.12 0.88
CA ALA A 189 20.27 5.68 0.91
C ALA A 189 19.03 5.26 0.09
N PHE A 190 17.93 5.99 0.23
CA PHE A 190 16.70 5.74 -0.54
C PHE A 190 16.94 5.97 -2.04
N ARG A 191 17.57 7.09 -2.40
CA ARG A 191 17.90 7.42 -3.79
C ARG A 191 18.73 6.30 -4.44
N ARG A 192 19.79 5.84 -3.77
CA ARG A 192 20.63 4.73 -4.26
C ARG A 192 19.84 3.43 -4.38
N ALA A 193 19.03 3.10 -3.38
CA ALA A 193 18.25 1.87 -3.38
C ALA A 193 17.20 1.83 -4.50
N VAL A 194 16.56 2.97 -4.79
CA VAL A 194 15.62 3.09 -5.91
C VAL A 194 16.35 2.99 -7.25
N LEU A 195 17.49 3.66 -7.42
CA LEU A 195 18.27 3.59 -8.67
C LEU A 195 18.70 2.16 -9.02
N ARG A 196 19.01 1.34 -8.01
CA ARG A 196 19.33 -0.09 -8.21
C ARG A 196 18.19 -0.91 -8.83
N LEU A 197 16.93 -0.44 -8.79
CA LEU A 197 15.83 -1.08 -9.52
C LEU A 197 15.94 -0.90 -11.05
N PHE A 198 16.71 0.09 -11.50
CA PHE A 198 16.84 0.45 -12.92
C PHE A 198 18.20 0.09 -13.51
N VAL A 199 19.16 -0.31 -12.67
CA VAL A 199 20.50 -0.74 -13.11
C VAL A 199 20.51 -2.27 -13.13
N PRO A 200 20.88 -2.92 -14.25
CA PRO A 200 21.02 -4.37 -14.28
C PRO A 200 22.04 -4.82 -13.22
N PRO A 201 21.87 -6.01 -12.62
CA PRO A 201 22.86 -6.54 -11.69
C PRO A 201 24.24 -6.54 -12.39
N PRO A 202 25.32 -6.22 -11.66
CA PRO A 202 26.66 -6.28 -12.23
C PRO A 202 26.86 -7.67 -12.83
N LEU A 203 27.37 -7.71 -14.07
CA LEU A 203 27.75 -8.96 -14.71
C LEU A 203 28.66 -9.70 -13.74
N ARG A 204 28.22 -10.86 -13.23
CA ARG A 204 29.11 -11.76 -12.52
C ARG A 204 30.23 -12.07 -13.51
N ARG A 205 31.45 -11.62 -13.23
CA ARG A 205 32.62 -12.14 -13.94
C ARG A 205 32.53 -13.66 -13.81
N PRO A 206 32.62 -14.41 -14.92
CA PRO A 206 32.67 -15.85 -14.81
C PRO A 206 33.79 -16.21 -13.83
N PRO A 207 33.60 -17.22 -12.96
CA PRO A 207 34.70 -17.70 -12.15
C PRO A 207 35.87 -17.98 -13.10
N SER A 208 37.05 -17.43 -12.79
CA SER A 208 38.26 -17.76 -13.53
C SER A 208 38.33 -19.27 -13.64
N SER A 209 38.35 -19.79 -14.86
CA SER A 209 38.39 -21.22 -15.12
C SER A 209 39.42 -21.86 -14.18
N PRO A 210 39.05 -22.89 -13.39
CA PRO A 210 40.04 -23.60 -12.60
C PRO A 210 41.12 -24.09 -13.55
N ARG A 211 42.39 -23.78 -13.27
CA ARG A 211 43.51 -24.38 -14.00
C ARG A 211 43.30 -25.88 -13.95
N HIS A 212 43.27 -26.51 -15.12
CA HIS A 212 42.95 -27.92 -15.26
C HIS A 212 44.06 -28.73 -14.57
N ASP A 213 43.86 -29.11 -13.31
CA ASP A 213 44.68 -30.14 -12.68
C ASP A 213 44.22 -31.49 -13.26
N SER A 214 45.08 -32.04 -14.13
CA SER A 214 44.85 -33.23 -14.95
C SER A 214 44.79 -34.55 -14.16
N ARG A 215 44.60 -34.52 -12.84
CA ARG A 215 44.62 -35.71 -12.00
C ARG A 215 43.40 -35.81 -11.10
N ARG A 216 42.26 -36.30 -11.63
CA ARG A 216 41.25 -37.01 -10.81
C ARG A 216 40.36 -37.93 -11.65
N PRO A 217 40.07 -39.17 -11.21
CA PRO A 217 39.24 -40.12 -11.95
C PRO A 217 37.73 -39.89 -11.70
N ARG A 218 36.92 -40.27 -12.70
CA ARG A 218 35.45 -40.19 -12.71
C ARG A 218 34.79 -41.17 -11.73
N PRO A 219 33.75 -40.77 -10.98
CA PRO A 219 32.80 -41.70 -10.39
C PRO A 219 31.53 -41.88 -11.24
N ALA A 220 30.92 -43.04 -11.05
CA ALA A 220 29.84 -43.63 -11.84
C ALA A 220 28.44 -43.07 -11.53
N ALA A 221 27.53 -43.36 -12.48
CA ALA A 221 26.14 -42.93 -12.54
C ALA A 221 25.23 -43.58 -11.48
N GLY A 222 24.14 -42.89 -11.11
CA GLY A 222 22.96 -43.52 -10.52
C GLY A 222 21.97 -42.56 -9.83
N GLY A 223 20.70 -42.63 -10.23
CA GLY A 223 19.54 -42.41 -9.34
C GLY A 223 18.73 -41.12 -9.50
N LEU A 224 17.56 -41.22 -10.16
CA LEU A 224 16.48 -40.21 -10.22
C LEU A 224 15.72 -40.06 -8.89
N PRO A 225 15.08 -38.90 -8.62
CA PRO A 225 14.28 -38.66 -7.39
C PRO A 225 12.79 -39.03 -7.54
N CYS A 226 12.22 -39.55 -6.45
CA CYS A 226 10.81 -39.93 -6.31
C CYS A 226 9.94 -38.75 -5.82
N SER A 227 8.81 -38.55 -6.49
CA SER A 227 7.80 -37.51 -6.23
C SER A 227 6.82 -37.90 -5.12
N SER A 228 6.44 -36.98 -4.23
CA SER A 228 5.23 -37.11 -3.41
C SER A 228 4.33 -35.87 -3.49
N ARG A 229 3.05 -36.14 -3.74
CA ARG A 229 1.93 -35.20 -3.89
C ARG A 229 1.47 -34.73 -2.51
N PHE A 230 1.11 -33.45 -2.41
CA PHE A 230 0.33 -32.92 -1.29
C PHE A 230 -1.03 -32.40 -1.78
N SER A 231 -2.10 -33.04 -1.29
CA SER A 231 -3.50 -32.69 -1.52
C SER A 231 -3.94 -31.53 -0.62
N ARG A 232 -4.74 -30.62 -1.19
CA ARG A 232 -5.36 -29.46 -0.52
C ARG A 232 -6.54 -29.89 0.35
N SER A 233 -6.68 -29.29 1.54
CA SER A 233 -7.95 -29.27 2.27
C SER A 233 -8.44 -27.82 2.45
N THR A 234 -9.71 -27.60 2.16
CA THR A 234 -10.43 -26.33 2.28
C THR A 234 -11.26 -26.35 3.57
N ARG A 235 -11.11 -25.35 4.44
CA ARG A 235 -12.04 -25.10 5.55
C ARG A 235 -12.87 -23.83 5.29
N SER A 236 -14.18 -23.97 5.48
CA SER A 236 -15.21 -22.94 5.41
C SER A 236 -15.13 -21.97 6.60
N ARG A 237 -15.58 -20.72 6.39
CA ARG A 237 -15.65 -19.67 7.42
C ARG A 237 -17.11 -19.47 7.86
N ALA A 238 -17.34 -19.44 9.18
CA ALA A 238 -18.59 -18.98 9.80
C ALA A 238 -18.66 -17.45 9.90
N ARG A 239 -19.88 -16.90 9.94
CA ARG A 239 -20.19 -15.45 10.07
C ARG A 239 -20.41 -15.06 11.54
N PRO A 240 -20.00 -13.86 12.00
CA PRO A 240 -20.34 -13.35 13.33
C PRO A 240 -21.62 -12.49 13.35
N ALA A 241 -22.31 -12.47 14.49
CA ALA A 241 -23.55 -11.74 14.77
C ALA A 241 -23.32 -10.27 15.18
N MET A 242 -24.32 -9.40 14.96
CA MET A 242 -24.32 -7.97 15.32
C MET A 242 -25.01 -7.70 16.67
N ALA A 243 -24.52 -6.71 17.40
CA ALA A 243 -25.01 -6.25 18.70
C ALA A 243 -26.24 -5.30 18.60
N PRO A 244 -27.09 -5.23 19.64
CA PRO A 244 -28.32 -4.42 19.65
C PRO A 244 -28.06 -2.91 19.84
N CYS A 245 -28.98 -2.10 19.30
CA CYS A 245 -28.92 -0.64 19.27
C CYS A 245 -29.31 -0.04 20.64
N GLY A 246 -28.36 0.65 21.29
CA GLY A 246 -28.62 1.45 22.49
C GLY A 246 -29.44 2.70 22.16
N SER A 247 -30.40 3.01 23.03
CA SER A 247 -31.25 4.20 22.95
C SER A 247 -30.47 5.45 23.37
N SER A 248 -29.91 6.19 22.43
CA SER A 248 -29.38 7.53 22.71
C SER A 248 -30.54 8.51 22.83
N ARG A 249 -30.92 8.85 24.07
CA ARG A 249 -31.71 10.05 24.36
C ARG A 249 -30.86 11.28 23.98
N SER A 250 -31.37 12.06 23.04
CA SER A 250 -30.83 13.36 22.66
C SER A 250 -31.10 14.38 23.77
N SER A 251 -30.05 14.83 24.46
CA SER A 251 -30.11 16.10 25.22
C SER A 251 -30.01 17.28 24.26
N PRO A 252 -30.81 18.35 24.43
CA PRO A 252 -30.76 19.52 23.57
C PRO A 252 -29.50 20.35 23.85
N ARG A 253 -28.85 20.83 22.79
CA ARG A 253 -27.77 21.83 22.90
C ARG A 253 -28.37 23.20 23.27
N PRO A 254 -27.76 23.98 24.18
CA PRO A 254 -28.13 25.38 24.35
C PRO A 254 -27.64 26.21 23.17
N ARG A 255 -28.36 27.32 22.93
CA ARG A 255 -28.19 28.27 21.83
C ARG A 255 -26.85 29.00 21.84
#